data_AF-A0A928IEC9-F1
#
_entry.id   AF-A0A928IEC9-F1
#
_cell.length_a   1.000
_cell.length_b   1.000
_cell.length_c   1.000
_cell.angle_alpha   90.00
_cell.angle_beta   90.00
_cell.angle_gamma   90.00
#
_symmetry.space_group_name_H-M   'P 1'
#
loop_
_entity.id
_entity.type
_entity.pdbx_description
1 polymer ?
#
loop_
_entity_poly.entity_id
_entity_poly.type
_entity_poly.pdbx_seq_one_letter_code
_entity_poly.pdbx_strand_id
1 'polypeptide(L)'
;MNFEYTKIPEEKAYKLRNKFIDTFVDTTKDLYIKCIKDLRANDIVNAEGFMVSFLWSCLKKNNAYKVDFYDAMRCLHQKKSENVFVMWDIRPSKIIYPEAWWEKSVYTPPCELVLKSDEVISITPKELCEVLIHDHHIETHRIGDICEYFLREDVYVFDETFTWYIAFTHTEVDTDKNNRLCLSNIQDIKIIC
;
A
#
# COMPACT_ATOMS: atom_id res chain seq x y z
N MET A 1 14.19 -0.03 14.29
CA MET A 1 13.04 -0.30 15.17
C MET A 1 12.63 -1.76 14.97
N ASN A 2 12.43 -2.55 16.04
CA ASN A 2 11.96 -3.94 15.90
C ASN A 2 10.45 -3.94 16.07
N PHE A 3 9.72 -4.27 15.01
CA PHE A 3 8.26 -4.27 15.00
C PHE A 3 7.70 -5.66 15.23
N GLU A 4 6.70 -5.78 16.09
CA GLU A 4 6.05 -7.07 16.36
C GLU A 4 4.91 -7.33 15.36
N TYR A 5 5.15 -8.26 14.43
CA TYR A 5 4.15 -8.71 13.48
C TYR A 5 4.23 -10.22 13.24
N THR A 6 3.16 -10.79 12.72
CA THR A 6 3.10 -12.19 12.30
C THR A 6 2.95 -12.25 10.78
N LYS A 7 3.86 -12.94 10.09
CA LYS A 7 3.67 -13.28 8.68
C LYS A 7 2.52 -14.28 8.54
N ILE A 8 1.56 -13.98 7.66
CA ILE A 8 0.46 -14.88 7.36
C ILE A 8 0.95 -15.96 6.37
N PRO A 9 0.61 -17.25 6.58
CA PRO A 9 0.96 -18.31 5.63
C PRO A 9 0.43 -18.02 4.23
N GLU A 10 1.21 -18.38 3.20
CA GLU A 10 0.98 -18.03 1.79
C GLU A 10 -0.45 -18.32 1.31
N GLU A 11 -1.01 -19.49 1.63
CA GLU A 11 -2.39 -19.85 1.27
C GLU A 11 -3.44 -18.92 1.91
N LYS A 12 -3.25 -18.54 3.18
CA LYS A 12 -4.15 -17.61 3.87
C LYS A 12 -3.95 -16.18 3.35
N ALA A 13 -2.71 -15.77 3.08
CA ALA A 13 -2.39 -14.47 2.49
C ALA A 13 -3.06 -14.29 1.13
N TYR A 14 -2.97 -15.30 0.25
CA TYR A 14 -3.65 -15.33 -1.05
C TYR A 14 -5.16 -15.17 -0.91
N LYS A 15 -5.80 -15.90 0.01
CA LYS A 15 -7.25 -15.80 0.27
C LYS A 15 -7.65 -14.41 0.78
N LEU A 16 -6.91 -13.86 1.74
CA LEU A 16 -7.17 -12.52 2.29
C LEU A 16 -7.07 -11.44 1.21
N ARG A 17 -6.01 -11.49 0.40
CA ARG A 17 -5.78 -10.54 -0.70
C ARG A 17 -6.89 -10.57 -1.74
N ASN A 18 -7.25 -11.76 -2.23
CA ASN A 18 -8.33 -11.87 -3.20
C ASN A 18 -9.67 -11.41 -2.63
N LYS A 19 -9.94 -11.74 -1.36
CA LYS A 19 -11.17 -11.28 -0.70
C LYS A 19 -11.21 -9.76 -0.57
N PHE A 20 -10.08 -9.10 -0.28
CA PHE A 20 -9.99 -7.65 -0.29
C PHE A 20 -10.30 -7.09 -1.69
N ILE A 21 -9.65 -7.61 -2.72
CA ILE A 21 -9.83 -7.17 -4.12
C ILE A 21 -11.29 -7.29 -4.53
N ASP A 22 -11.91 -8.47 -4.35
CA ASP A 22 -13.31 -8.71 -4.70
C ASP A 22 -14.26 -7.73 -3.98
N THR A 23 -13.95 -7.40 -2.72
CA THR A 23 -14.81 -6.59 -1.87
C THR A 23 -14.67 -5.10 -2.17
N PHE A 24 -13.46 -4.58 -2.27
CA PHE A 24 -13.21 -3.13 -2.27
C PHE A 24 -12.71 -2.55 -3.59
N VAL A 25 -12.26 -3.39 -4.52
CA VAL A 25 -11.65 -2.94 -5.78
C VAL A 25 -12.62 -3.13 -6.94
N ASP A 26 -12.73 -2.11 -7.78
CA ASP A 26 -13.44 -2.17 -9.05
C ASP A 26 -12.54 -2.77 -10.12
N THR A 27 -12.60 -4.10 -10.24
CA THR A 27 -11.81 -4.88 -11.19
C THR A 27 -12.28 -4.76 -12.64
N THR A 28 -13.36 -4.01 -12.88
CA THR A 28 -13.89 -3.73 -14.23
C THR A 28 -13.27 -2.49 -14.86
N LYS A 29 -12.56 -1.66 -14.08
CA LYS A 29 -11.86 -0.49 -14.59
C LYS A 29 -10.79 -0.92 -15.60
N ASP A 30 -10.77 -0.24 -16.75
CA ASP A 30 -9.70 -0.36 -17.75
C ASP A 30 -8.31 -0.26 -17.13
N LEU A 31 -8.15 0.64 -16.17
CA LEU A 31 -6.91 0.84 -15.43
C LEU A 31 -6.49 -0.42 -14.65
N TYR A 32 -7.43 -1.08 -13.96
CA TYR A 32 -7.16 -2.33 -13.25
C TYR A 32 -6.76 -3.43 -14.23
N ILE A 33 -7.52 -3.58 -15.32
CA ILE A 33 -7.29 -4.64 -16.31
C ILE A 33 -5.92 -4.46 -16.96
N LYS A 34 -5.63 -3.27 -17.50
CA LYS A 34 -4.43 -3.00 -18.30
C LYS A 34 -3.16 -2.90 -17.45
N CYS A 35 -3.25 -2.31 -16.26
CA CYS A 35 -2.08 -1.92 -15.48
C CYS A 35 -1.84 -2.77 -14.22
N ILE A 36 -2.74 -3.70 -13.89
CA ILE A 36 -2.61 -4.60 -12.73
C ILE A 36 -2.81 -6.06 -13.14
N LYS A 37 -3.94 -6.38 -13.77
CA LYS A 37 -4.31 -7.77 -14.08
C LYS A 37 -3.51 -8.34 -15.26
N ASP A 38 -3.46 -7.62 -16.38
CA ASP A 38 -2.92 -8.10 -17.65
C ASP A 38 -1.59 -7.42 -18.01
N LEU A 39 -0.99 -6.64 -17.10
CA LEU A 39 0.24 -5.87 -17.35
C LEU A 39 1.36 -6.78 -17.87
N ARG A 40 1.92 -6.46 -19.03
CA ARG A 40 3.02 -7.20 -19.65
C ARG A 40 4.31 -6.42 -19.63
N ALA A 41 5.39 -7.17 -19.85
CA ALA A 41 6.75 -6.69 -20.00
C ALA A 41 6.89 -5.46 -20.91
N ASN A 42 6.34 -5.62 -22.10
CA ASN A 42 6.49 -4.67 -23.20
C ASN A 42 5.54 -3.48 -23.09
N ASP A 43 4.62 -3.51 -22.12
CA ASP A 43 3.69 -2.41 -21.88
C ASP A 43 4.36 -1.30 -21.05
N ILE A 44 5.56 -1.51 -20.49
CA ILE A 44 6.27 -0.50 -19.67
C ILE A 44 7.09 0.42 -20.58
N VAL A 45 6.64 1.68 -20.73
CA VAL A 45 7.14 2.60 -21.79
C VAL A 45 8.23 3.59 -21.32
N ASN A 46 8.53 3.68 -20.02
CA ASN A 46 9.50 4.65 -19.49
C ASN A 46 10.52 4.02 -18.52
N ALA A 47 11.72 4.62 -18.48
CA ALA A 47 12.87 4.19 -17.67
C ALA A 47 12.62 4.24 -16.15
N GLU A 48 11.52 4.87 -15.74
CA GLU A 48 11.09 4.93 -14.34
C GLU A 48 10.13 3.77 -13.96
N GLY A 49 9.71 2.93 -14.93
CA GLY A 49 8.87 1.75 -14.67
C GLY A 49 7.40 2.06 -14.37
N PHE A 50 6.97 3.32 -14.47
CA PHE A 50 5.62 3.76 -14.11
C PHE A 50 4.61 3.57 -15.25
N MET A 51 4.16 2.34 -15.44
CA MET A 51 2.76 2.07 -15.80
C MET A 51 2.17 0.93 -14.96
N VAL A 52 2.54 0.89 -13.68
CA VAL A 52 1.78 0.15 -12.65
C VAL A 52 0.76 1.13 -12.09
N SER A 53 -0.52 0.83 -12.27
CA SER A 53 -1.56 1.54 -11.52
C SER A 53 -1.53 1.02 -10.09
N PHE A 54 -1.72 1.92 -9.14
CA PHE A 54 -1.91 1.54 -7.75
C PHE A 54 -3.29 0.92 -7.54
N LEU A 55 -3.40 -0.05 -6.62
CA LEU A 55 -4.69 -0.69 -6.34
C LEU A 55 -5.70 0.34 -5.81
N TRP A 56 -5.23 1.38 -5.13
CA TRP A 56 -6.07 2.46 -4.60
C TRP A 56 -6.76 3.29 -5.69
N SER A 57 -6.16 3.43 -6.88
CA SER A 57 -6.80 4.08 -8.04
C SER A 57 -8.02 3.27 -8.54
N CYS A 58 -8.05 1.98 -8.22
CA CYS A 58 -9.10 1.06 -8.59
C CYS A 58 -10.14 0.83 -7.49
N LEU A 59 -10.06 1.50 -6.33
CA LEU A 59 -11.08 1.36 -5.28
C LEU A 59 -12.48 1.77 -5.79
N LYS A 60 -13.53 1.08 -5.29
CA LYS A 60 -14.93 1.34 -5.66
C LYS A 60 -15.33 2.74 -5.21
N LYS A 61 -15.79 3.59 -6.15
CA LYS A 61 -16.05 5.03 -5.93
C LYS A 61 -17.05 5.34 -4.80
N ASN A 62 -18.05 4.49 -4.60
CA ASN A 62 -19.05 4.66 -3.54
C ASN A 62 -18.50 4.43 -2.13
N ASN A 63 -17.26 3.95 -2.02
CA ASN A 63 -16.62 3.52 -0.78
C ASN A 63 -15.22 4.11 -0.59
N ALA A 64 -14.80 5.14 -1.33
CA ALA A 64 -13.42 5.66 -1.25
C ALA A 64 -13.40 7.16 -0.95
N TYR A 65 -13.38 7.51 0.34
CA TYR A 65 -13.23 8.88 0.83
C TYR A 65 -11.75 9.23 0.96
N LYS A 66 -11.38 10.46 0.59
CA LYS A 66 -10.09 11.03 0.96
C LYS A 66 -10.10 11.36 2.44
N VAL A 67 -9.05 10.94 3.13
CA VAL A 67 -8.92 11.02 4.58
C VAL A 67 -7.55 11.60 4.93
N ASP A 68 -7.50 12.45 5.95
CA ASP A 68 -6.26 12.93 6.54
C ASP A 68 -5.44 11.78 7.14
N PHE A 69 -4.12 11.81 7.02
CA PHE A 69 -3.27 10.80 7.64
C PHE A 69 -3.54 10.62 9.14
N TYR A 70 -3.66 11.70 9.91
CA TYR A 70 -3.90 11.62 11.35
C TYR A 70 -5.33 11.19 11.68
N ASP A 71 -6.32 11.53 10.86
CA ASP A 71 -7.68 11.03 11.04
C ASP A 71 -7.78 9.53 10.72
N ALA A 72 -7.11 9.05 9.66
CA ALA A 72 -6.98 7.62 9.36
C ALA A 72 -6.33 6.86 10.53
N MET A 73 -5.24 7.41 11.06
CA MET A 73 -4.52 6.88 12.23
C MET A 73 -5.40 6.81 13.47
N ARG A 74 -6.16 7.87 13.78
CA ARG A 74 -7.11 7.86 14.89
C ARG A 74 -8.15 6.75 14.73
N CYS A 75 -8.66 6.56 13.51
CA CYS A 75 -9.66 5.53 13.23
C CYS A 75 -9.08 4.11 13.35
N LEU A 76 -7.85 3.90 12.86
CA LEU A 76 -7.12 2.65 13.05
C LEU A 76 -6.93 2.34 14.53
N HIS A 77 -6.49 3.32 15.32
CA HIS A 77 -6.26 3.16 16.76
C HIS A 77 -7.54 2.81 17.53
N GLN A 78 -8.71 3.25 17.05
CA GLN A 78 -10.00 2.94 17.65
C GLN A 78 -10.53 1.53 17.31
N LYS A 79 -9.89 0.81 16.37
CA LYS A 79 -10.28 -0.57 16.05
C LYS A 79 -10.01 -1.47 17.25
N LYS A 80 -11.08 -2.05 17.80
CA LYS A 80 -11.04 -2.97 18.94
C LYS A 80 -10.52 -4.37 18.60
N SER A 81 -10.18 -4.62 17.33
CA SER A 81 -9.64 -5.90 16.86
C SER A 81 -8.28 -6.17 17.49
N GLU A 82 -8.07 -7.38 17.99
CA GLU A 82 -6.77 -7.81 18.52
C GLU A 82 -5.66 -7.68 17.47
N ASN A 83 -5.98 -7.94 16.20
CA ASN A 83 -5.09 -7.78 15.07
C ASN A 83 -5.83 -7.26 13.82
N VAL A 84 -5.10 -6.52 12.99
CA VAL A 84 -5.47 -6.16 11.62
C VAL A 84 -4.51 -6.81 10.63
N PHE A 85 -4.94 -6.94 9.38
CA PHE A 85 -4.07 -7.35 8.30
C PHE A 85 -3.55 -6.16 7.52
N VAL A 86 -2.30 -6.28 7.10
CA VAL A 86 -1.66 -5.32 6.20
C VAL A 86 -1.18 -6.07 4.97
N MET A 87 -1.56 -5.55 3.81
CA MET A 87 -0.99 -5.91 2.52
C MET A 87 -0.52 -4.65 1.82
N TRP A 88 0.32 -4.78 0.81
CA TRP A 88 0.84 -3.66 0.02
C TRP A 88 0.46 -3.85 -1.44
N ASP A 89 0.77 -2.87 -2.27
CA ASP A 89 0.47 -2.93 -3.70
C ASP A 89 1.07 -4.16 -4.39
N ILE A 90 0.37 -4.59 -5.44
CA ILE A 90 0.78 -5.72 -6.27
C ILE A 90 2.00 -5.26 -7.06
N ARG A 91 3.20 -5.50 -6.54
CA ARG A 91 4.37 -5.54 -7.41
C ARG A 91 4.20 -6.75 -8.35
N PRO A 92 4.42 -6.62 -9.66
CA PRO A 92 4.40 -7.78 -10.53
C PRO A 92 5.42 -8.82 -10.02
N SER A 93 5.05 -10.09 -10.04
CA SER A 93 5.88 -11.21 -9.52
C SER A 93 7.25 -11.33 -10.19
N LYS A 94 7.41 -10.65 -11.34
CA LYS A 94 8.68 -10.30 -11.96
C LYS A 94 8.63 -8.81 -12.22
N ILE A 95 9.60 -8.07 -11.70
CA ILE A 95 9.81 -6.70 -12.18
C ILE A 95 10.21 -6.83 -13.63
N ILE A 96 9.40 -6.26 -14.52
CA ILE A 96 9.68 -6.37 -15.94
C ILE A 96 10.31 -5.08 -16.41
N TYR A 97 11.61 -5.14 -16.72
CA TYR A 97 12.35 -4.01 -17.20
C TYR A 97 12.46 -4.09 -18.73
N PRO A 98 12.27 -2.98 -19.46
CA PRO A 98 12.74 -2.89 -20.83
C PRO A 98 14.26 -3.12 -20.86
N GLU A 99 14.72 -4.10 -21.63
CA GLU A 99 16.09 -4.66 -21.62
C GLU A 99 17.23 -3.62 -21.73
N ALA A 100 16.96 -2.39 -22.17
CA ALA A 100 18.00 -1.44 -22.58
C ALA A 100 18.66 -0.60 -21.46
N TRP A 101 18.17 -0.62 -20.21
CA TRP A 101 18.60 0.38 -19.21
C TRP A 101 19.47 -0.15 -18.05
N TRP A 102 19.57 -1.46 -17.82
CA TRP A 102 20.15 -2.00 -16.59
C TRP A 102 21.57 -2.57 -16.69
N GLU A 103 22.17 -2.71 -17.88
CA GLU A 103 23.60 -3.09 -17.96
C GLU A 103 24.51 -2.09 -17.19
N LYS A 104 23.99 -0.92 -16.80
CA LYS A 104 24.70 0.10 -15.99
C LYS A 104 24.04 0.50 -14.67
N SER A 105 22.86 -0.01 -14.31
CA SER A 105 22.20 0.36 -13.06
C SER A 105 21.56 -0.86 -12.41
N VAL A 106 22.38 -1.59 -11.65
CA VAL A 106 21.93 -2.65 -10.75
C VAL A 106 21.17 -1.99 -9.59
N TYR A 107 19.86 -1.82 -9.74
CA TYR A 107 19.00 -1.52 -8.59
C TYR A 107 18.73 -2.83 -7.86
N THR A 108 19.61 -3.18 -6.94
CA THR A 108 19.28 -4.15 -5.89
C THR A 108 18.41 -3.40 -4.89
N PRO A 109 17.11 -3.75 -4.70
CA PRO A 109 16.32 -3.13 -3.65
C PRO A 109 17.07 -3.32 -2.32
N PRO A 110 17.45 -2.24 -1.64
CA PRO A 110 18.52 -2.29 -0.65
C PRO A 110 18.08 -2.80 0.74
N CYS A 111 17.07 -3.67 0.83
CA CYS A 111 16.66 -4.25 2.12
C CYS A 111 16.43 -5.77 2.05
N GLU A 112 16.82 -6.44 3.14
CA GLU A 112 16.59 -7.86 3.42
C GLU A 112 15.11 -8.18 3.73
N LEU A 113 14.27 -7.15 3.86
CA LEU A 113 12.81 -7.23 3.89
C LEU A 113 12.25 -7.23 2.47
N VAL A 114 12.65 -8.21 1.67
CA VAL A 114 11.97 -8.51 0.41
C VAL A 114 10.64 -9.18 0.76
N LEU A 115 9.66 -8.38 1.17
CA LEU A 115 8.31 -8.88 1.31
C LEU A 115 7.77 -9.15 -0.09
N LYS A 116 7.30 -10.38 -0.35
CA LYS A 116 6.80 -10.74 -1.68
C LYS A 116 5.52 -9.96 -1.96
N SER A 117 5.24 -9.64 -3.22
CA SER A 117 4.05 -8.88 -3.61
C SER A 117 2.72 -9.43 -3.07
N ASP A 118 2.67 -10.71 -2.72
CA ASP A 118 1.50 -11.45 -2.25
C ASP A 118 1.50 -11.78 -0.74
N GLU A 119 2.54 -11.41 0.01
CA GLU A 119 2.52 -11.60 1.45
C GLU A 119 1.50 -10.67 2.12
N VAL A 120 1.03 -11.10 3.29
CA VAL A 120 0.15 -10.37 4.18
C VAL A 120 0.71 -10.55 5.58
N ILE A 121 0.69 -9.49 6.39
CA ILE A 121 1.07 -9.56 7.80
C ILE A 121 -0.14 -9.31 8.69
N SER A 122 -0.11 -9.85 9.90
CA SER A 122 -1.01 -9.52 11.00
C SER A 122 -0.25 -8.72 12.04
N ILE A 123 -0.84 -7.62 12.49
CA ILE A 123 -0.22 -6.67 13.40
C ILE A 123 -1.30 -6.01 14.27
N THR A 124 -0.97 -5.63 15.50
CA THR A 124 -1.91 -4.89 16.33
C THR A 124 -2.09 -3.46 15.80
N PRO A 125 -3.27 -2.83 15.92
CA PRO A 125 -3.44 -1.43 15.52
C PRO A 125 -2.47 -0.48 16.21
N LYS A 126 -2.13 -0.74 17.49
CA LYS A 126 -1.16 0.06 18.25
C LYS A 126 0.22 0.01 17.60
N GLU A 127 0.75 -1.19 17.38
CA GLU A 127 2.07 -1.39 16.77
C GLU A 127 2.12 -0.78 15.37
N LEU A 128 1.08 -1.01 14.55
CA LEU A 128 1.00 -0.44 13.22
C LEU A 128 1.01 1.09 13.26
N CYS A 129 0.29 1.71 14.20
CA CYS A 129 0.33 3.16 14.36
C CYS A 129 1.75 3.68 14.68
N GLU A 130 2.51 2.98 15.52
CA GLU A 130 3.90 3.37 15.84
C GLU A 130 4.80 3.30 14.60
N VAL A 131 4.61 2.26 13.76
CA VAL A 131 5.28 2.14 12.44
C VAL A 131 4.93 3.29 11.52
N LEU A 132 3.64 3.57 11.35
CA LEU A 132 3.15 4.58 10.41
C LEU A 132 3.60 5.99 10.81
N ILE A 133 3.62 6.31 12.11
CA ILE A 133 4.10 7.60 12.63
C ILE A 133 5.60 7.76 12.41
N HIS A 134 6.38 6.71 12.72
CA HIS A 134 7.83 6.72 12.49
C HIS A 134 8.15 7.04 11.03
N ASP A 135 7.49 6.35 10.10
CA ASP A 135 7.73 6.54 8.67
C ASP A 135 7.23 7.89 8.14
N HIS A 136 6.06 8.33 8.60
CA HIS A 136 5.50 9.62 8.20
C HIS A 136 6.41 10.80 8.59
N HIS A 137 7.09 10.72 9.74
CA HIS A 137 7.96 11.81 10.21
C HIS A 137 9.35 11.82 9.58
N ILE A 138 9.89 10.68 9.15
CA ILE A 138 11.28 10.62 8.65
C ILE A 138 11.43 11.21 7.24
N GLU A 139 10.40 11.15 6.40
CA GLU A 139 10.47 11.76 5.06
C GLU A 139 10.63 13.29 5.06
N THR A 140 10.43 13.95 6.20
CA THR A 140 10.69 15.39 6.33
C THR A 140 12.18 15.76 6.25
N HIS A 141 13.11 14.80 6.44
CA HIS A 141 14.55 15.08 6.47
C HIS A 141 15.41 13.94 5.91
N ARG A 142 15.52 13.86 4.57
CA ARG A 142 16.66 13.37 3.74
C ARG A 142 16.23 12.37 2.66
N ILE A 143 16.43 12.79 1.42
CA ILE A 143 16.65 11.91 0.26
C ILE A 143 17.99 11.19 0.52
N GLY A 144 17.98 9.99 1.08
CA GLY A 144 19.23 9.30 1.42
C GLY A 144 19.12 7.80 1.67
N ASP A 145 18.23 7.37 2.57
CA ASP A 145 18.21 5.97 2.99
C ASP A 145 16.96 5.26 2.47
N ILE A 146 17.12 4.49 1.40
CA ILE A 146 16.00 3.83 0.69
C ILE A 146 15.40 2.65 1.49
N CYS A 147 16.04 2.25 2.59
CA CYS A 147 15.95 0.89 3.14
C CYS A 147 15.12 0.73 4.41
N GLU A 148 14.67 1.79 5.08
CA GLU A 148 14.18 1.70 6.47
C GLU A 148 12.67 1.90 6.67
N TYR A 149 11.90 2.08 5.60
CA TYR A 149 10.49 2.52 5.72
C TYR A 149 9.49 1.46 5.26
N PHE A 150 8.54 1.15 6.14
CA PHE A 150 7.35 0.33 5.94
C PHE A 150 6.33 0.96 4.96
N LEU A 151 6.27 2.30 4.87
CA LEU A 151 5.34 3.10 4.03
C LEU A 151 5.91 3.56 2.68
N ARG A 152 6.99 2.93 2.20
CA ARG A 152 7.51 3.22 0.84
C ARG A 152 6.68 2.65 -0.29
N GLU A 153 5.72 1.80 0.05
CA GLU A 153 4.70 1.26 -0.83
C GLU A 153 3.32 1.66 -0.29
N ASP A 154 2.31 1.63 -1.16
CA ASP A 154 0.93 1.80 -0.73
C ASP A 154 0.51 0.59 0.12
N VAL A 155 0.04 0.84 1.34
CA VAL A 155 -0.40 -0.20 2.27
C VAL A 155 -1.90 -0.15 2.49
N TYR A 156 -2.51 -1.32 2.55
CA TYR A 156 -3.95 -1.53 2.72
C TYR A 156 -4.17 -2.29 4.02
N VAL A 157 -4.91 -1.66 4.92
CA VAL A 157 -5.20 -2.15 6.27
C VAL A 157 -6.68 -2.55 6.35
N PHE A 158 -6.95 -3.75 6.84
CA PHE A 158 -8.30 -4.33 6.94
C PHE A 158 -8.35 -5.39 8.03
N ASP A 159 -9.52 -5.97 8.30
CA ASP A 159 -9.70 -7.09 9.22
C ASP A 159 -10.49 -8.25 8.57
N GLU A 160 -10.73 -9.32 9.33
CA GLU A 160 -11.45 -10.51 8.86
C GLU A 160 -12.92 -10.21 8.47
N THR A 161 -13.47 -9.05 8.83
CA THR A 161 -14.85 -8.69 8.50
C THR A 161 -15.00 -8.21 7.05
N PHE A 162 -13.94 -7.66 6.47
CA PHE A 162 -13.96 -7.01 5.14
C PHE A 162 -15.09 -5.99 4.99
N THR A 163 -15.46 -5.32 6.09
CA THR A 163 -16.45 -4.23 6.05
C THR A 163 -15.79 -2.85 5.93
N TRP A 164 -14.50 -2.77 6.23
CA TRP A 164 -13.73 -1.53 6.13
C TRP A 164 -12.31 -1.75 5.61
N TYR A 165 -11.72 -0.68 5.10
CA TYR A 165 -10.28 -0.59 4.83
C TYR A 165 -9.76 0.81 5.09
N ILE A 166 -8.45 0.91 5.29
CA ILE A 166 -7.69 2.17 5.20
C ILE A 166 -6.50 1.90 4.27
N ALA A 167 -6.39 2.66 3.19
CA ALA A 167 -5.23 2.67 2.32
C ALA A 167 -4.38 3.89 2.66
N PHE A 168 -3.15 3.67 3.11
CA PHE A 168 -2.14 4.71 3.29
C PHE A 168 -1.27 4.72 2.05
N THR A 169 -1.26 5.84 1.33
CA THR A 169 -0.51 5.93 0.08
C THR A 169 0.82 6.65 0.26
N HIS A 170 1.76 6.41 -0.64
CA HIS A 170 2.99 7.20 -0.77
C HIS A 170 2.78 8.51 -1.55
N THR A 171 1.55 8.81 -1.99
CA THR A 171 1.22 10.04 -2.72
C THR A 171 0.95 11.20 -1.75
N GLU A 172 1.53 12.37 -1.99
CA GLU A 172 1.25 13.60 -1.23
C GLU A 172 -0.05 14.27 -1.70
N VAL A 173 -0.78 14.90 -0.77
CA VAL A 173 -1.93 15.77 -1.07
C VAL A 173 -1.46 17.22 -1.05
N ASP A 174 -1.49 17.87 -2.21
CA ASP A 174 -1.22 19.31 -2.37
C ASP A 174 0.24 19.72 -2.03
N THR A 175 0.54 21.02 -2.15
CA THR A 175 1.88 21.61 -1.97
C THR A 175 2.39 21.65 -0.52
N ASP A 176 1.57 21.26 0.46
CA ASP A 176 1.99 21.04 1.84
C ASP A 176 2.63 19.66 1.95
N LYS A 177 3.97 19.65 1.84
CA LYS A 177 4.89 18.50 1.74
C LYS A 177 4.84 17.46 2.88
N ASN A 178 3.85 17.55 3.76
CA ASN A 178 3.71 16.70 4.94
C ASN A 178 2.34 16.03 5.05
N ASN A 179 1.42 16.17 4.09
CA ASN A 179 0.16 15.43 4.14
C ASN A 179 0.10 14.32 3.08
N ARG A 180 0.01 13.07 3.53
CA ARG A 180 -0.09 11.91 2.65
C ARG A 180 -1.55 11.58 2.37
N LEU A 181 -1.85 11.24 1.12
CA LEU A 181 -3.17 10.81 0.70
C LEU A 181 -3.50 9.49 1.39
N CYS A 182 -4.55 9.49 2.19
CA CYS A 182 -5.16 8.25 2.68
C CYS A 182 -6.57 8.10 2.07
N LEU A 183 -6.97 6.86 1.84
CA LEU A 183 -8.28 6.51 1.30
C LEU A 183 -8.96 5.49 2.21
N SER A 184 -10.24 5.69 2.51
CA SER A 184 -11.00 4.75 3.35
C SER A 184 -12.48 4.72 2.98
N ASN A 185 -13.16 3.61 3.27
CA ASN A 185 -14.63 3.50 3.19
C ASN A 185 -15.35 3.75 4.52
N ILE A 186 -14.62 4.11 5.58
CA ILE A 186 -15.20 4.38 6.89
C ILE A 186 -15.92 5.74 6.84
N GLN A 187 -17.22 5.74 7.12
CA GLN A 187 -18.10 6.91 6.96
C GLN A 187 -17.96 7.97 8.06
N ASP A 188 -17.46 7.59 9.24
CA ASP A 188 -17.31 8.50 10.39
C ASP A 188 -15.95 9.24 10.43
N ILE A 189 -15.19 9.19 9.32
CA ILE A 189 -13.93 9.91 9.20
C ILE A 189 -14.18 11.30 8.64
N LYS A 190 -13.53 12.32 9.23
CA LYS A 190 -13.57 13.69 8.74
C LYS A 190 -13.02 13.70 7.31
N ILE A 191 -13.90 13.90 6.33
CA ILE A 191 -13.57 13.94 4.92
C ILE A 191 -12.81 15.24 4.65
N ILE A 192 -11.59 15.15 4.11
CA ILE A 192 -10.89 16.33 3.55
C ILE A 192 -11.39 16.51 2.11
N CYS A 193 -11.84 17.73 1.80
CA CYS A 193 -12.25 18.14 0.45
C CYS A 193 -11.03 18.48 -0.40
#